data_AF-A0A6J3B0U4-F1
#
_entry.id   AF-A0A6J3B0U4-F1
#
_cell.length_a   1.000
_cell.length_b   1.000
_cell.length_c   1.000
_cell.angle_alpha   90.00
_cell.angle_beta   90.00
_cell.angle_gamma   90.00
#
_symmetry.space_group_name_H-M   'P 1'
#
loop_
_entity.id
_entity.type
_entity.pdbx_description
1 polymer ?
#
loop_
_entity_poly.entity_id
_entity_poly.type
_entity_poly.pdbx_seq_one_letter_code
_entity_poly.pdbx_strand_id
1 'polypeptide(L)'
;MLSLKEEKQQNERAAELRAALGSQARPLRDPAGQARREQVLAACRHLPPPELSCCSPRRPSSPVHTRGHCDASLPRASLSSRKEMTLLAQSGSLKGALSAEEQLSLIGGCSDIREAVEGAMHIQVNPPYHVPLVELVPHPETAPATVDRTHALMRKIGQSPVRIMKEIDGFALNRLQYAVISEAWRLVEEGVVSPGDLDLVMSEGLGMRYAFIGPLETMHLNAEGMLSYCDRYSEGMKRVLKTFGPIPEFSGATAEKVHQAMCVKVPDDPAHLAARREWRDRCLMRLAKLKSQVQPQ
;
A
#
# COMPACT_ATOMS: atom_id res chain seq x y z
N MET A 1 -5.50 -40.32 22.82
CA MET A 1 -4.32 -40.72 22.03
C MET A 1 -4.82 -41.17 20.67
N LEU A 2 -5.02 -40.22 19.74
CA LEU A 2 -5.18 -40.56 18.32
C LEU A 2 -3.88 -41.22 17.86
N SER A 3 -4.01 -42.30 17.12
CA SER A 3 -2.95 -43.29 16.89
C SER A 3 -1.86 -42.70 16.00
N LEU A 4 -0.58 -42.92 16.32
CA LEU A 4 0.60 -42.56 15.50
C LEU A 4 0.48 -42.97 14.02
N LYS A 5 -0.43 -43.90 13.68
CA LYS A 5 -0.76 -44.28 12.31
C LYS A 5 -1.54 -43.21 11.54
N GLU A 6 -2.44 -42.46 12.19
CA GLU A 6 -3.24 -41.40 11.55
C GLU A 6 -2.40 -40.17 11.24
N GLU A 7 -1.48 -39.82 12.13
CA GLU A 7 -0.54 -38.71 11.94
C GLU A 7 0.47 -38.99 10.81
N LYS A 8 0.93 -40.24 10.71
CA LYS A 8 1.79 -40.67 9.59
C LYS A 8 1.05 -40.59 8.24
N GLN A 9 -0.23 -41.00 8.22
CA GLN A 9 -1.03 -41.00 6.99
C GLN A 9 -1.46 -39.58 6.57
N GLN A 10 -1.64 -38.66 7.52
CA GLN A 10 -1.83 -37.23 7.24
C GLN A 10 -0.55 -36.59 6.70
N ASN A 11 0.62 -36.93 7.26
CA ASN A 11 1.90 -36.42 6.77
C ASN A 11 2.26 -36.92 5.37
N GLU A 12 1.93 -38.17 5.03
CA GLU A 12 2.12 -38.71 3.68
C GLU A 12 1.19 -38.03 2.67
N ARG A 13 -0.10 -37.81 3.01
CA ARG A 13 -1.03 -37.03 2.16
C ARG A 13 -0.61 -35.57 1.98
N ALA A 14 -0.07 -34.94 3.01
CA ALA A 14 0.45 -33.58 2.92
C ALA A 14 1.71 -33.50 2.04
N ALA A 15 2.56 -34.53 2.05
CA ALA A 15 3.72 -34.62 1.17
C ALA A 15 3.32 -34.81 -0.31
N GLU A 16 2.31 -35.65 -0.58
CA GLU A 16 1.76 -35.83 -1.94
C GLU A 16 1.10 -34.55 -2.47
N LEU A 17 0.37 -33.81 -1.61
CA LEU A 17 -0.23 -32.53 -1.98
C LEU A 17 0.84 -31.46 -2.28
N ARG A 18 1.94 -31.43 -1.53
CA ARG A 18 3.10 -30.55 -1.79
C ARG A 18 3.79 -30.91 -3.11
N ALA A 19 3.93 -32.20 -3.42
CA ALA A 19 4.49 -32.66 -4.69
C ALA A 19 3.58 -32.31 -5.89
N ALA A 20 2.26 -32.41 -5.73
CA ALA A 20 1.29 -32.01 -6.74
C ALA A 20 1.31 -30.50 -7.01
N LEU A 21 1.36 -29.68 -5.94
CA LEU A 21 1.39 -28.21 -6.04
C LEU A 21 2.74 -27.67 -6.57
N GLY A 22 3.86 -28.37 -6.33
CA GLY A 22 5.18 -28.00 -6.83
C GLY A 22 5.32 -28.09 -8.36
N SER A 23 4.45 -28.84 -9.04
CA SER A 23 4.53 -29.08 -10.49
C SER A 23 3.72 -28.08 -11.35
N GLN A 24 2.81 -27.30 -10.76
CA GLN A 24 1.91 -26.40 -11.50
C GLN A 24 2.12 -24.90 -11.24
N ALA A 25 2.95 -24.51 -10.28
CA ALA A 25 3.31 -23.10 -10.08
C ALA A 25 4.40 -22.67 -11.09
N ARG A 26 4.05 -22.52 -12.37
CA ARG A 26 4.83 -21.63 -13.24
C ARG A 26 4.62 -20.21 -12.71
N PRO A 27 5.68 -19.44 -12.37
CA PRO A 27 5.50 -18.04 -12.06
C PRO A 27 4.84 -17.36 -13.26
N LEU A 28 3.74 -16.66 -13.01
CA LEU A 28 3.11 -15.79 -14.00
C LEU A 28 4.21 -14.90 -14.59
N ARG A 29 4.56 -15.10 -15.86
CA ARG A 29 5.43 -14.17 -16.56
C ARG A 29 4.68 -12.85 -16.57
N ASP A 30 5.27 -11.82 -15.97
CA ASP A 30 4.80 -10.43 -16.03
C ASP A 30 5.76 -9.60 -16.89
N PRO A 31 5.58 -9.60 -18.22
CA PRO A 31 6.42 -8.84 -19.13
C PRO A 31 6.38 -7.33 -18.85
N ALA A 32 5.27 -6.82 -18.30
CA ALA A 32 5.11 -5.39 -18.01
C ALA A 32 5.91 -4.99 -16.75
N GLY A 33 5.86 -5.80 -15.69
CA GLY A 33 6.69 -5.64 -14.51
C GLY A 33 8.18 -5.77 -14.82
N GLN A 34 8.56 -6.71 -15.70
CA GLN A 34 9.95 -6.88 -16.14
C GLN A 34 10.45 -5.68 -16.96
N ALA A 35 9.66 -5.20 -17.92
CA ALA A 35 10.00 -4.01 -18.72
C ALA A 35 10.12 -2.75 -17.85
N ARG A 36 9.26 -2.58 -16.84
CA ARG A 36 9.34 -1.43 -15.93
C ARG A 36 10.49 -1.55 -14.92
N ARG A 37 10.83 -2.75 -14.45
CA ARG A 37 12.09 -2.99 -13.70
C ARG A 37 13.29 -2.55 -14.52
N GLU A 38 13.34 -2.92 -15.80
CA GLU A 38 14.40 -2.48 -16.69
C GLU A 38 14.40 -0.95 -16.88
N GLN A 39 13.23 -0.31 -16.95
CA GLN A 39 13.11 1.16 -16.96
C GLN A 39 13.59 1.81 -15.65
N VAL A 40 13.29 1.24 -14.49
CA VAL A 40 13.79 1.71 -13.19
C VAL A 40 15.31 1.59 -13.14
N LEU A 41 15.85 0.41 -13.47
CA LEU A 41 17.28 0.17 -13.49
C LEU A 41 18.00 1.08 -14.51
N ALA A 42 17.41 1.32 -15.68
CA ALA A 42 17.92 2.26 -16.67
C ALA A 42 17.81 3.72 -16.20
N ALA A 43 16.72 4.10 -15.53
CA ALA A 43 16.53 5.43 -14.98
C ALA A 43 17.54 5.73 -13.87
N CYS A 44 17.85 4.74 -13.03
CA CYS A 44 18.86 4.81 -11.98
C CYS A 44 20.28 4.94 -12.53
N ARG A 45 20.60 4.32 -13.68
CA ARG A 45 21.93 4.40 -14.33
C ARG A 45 22.43 5.83 -14.57
N HIS A 46 21.51 6.78 -14.77
CA HIS A 46 21.81 8.18 -15.08
C HIS A 46 21.62 9.13 -13.87
N LEU A 47 21.36 8.62 -12.67
CA LEU A 47 21.34 9.46 -11.47
C LEU A 47 22.78 9.86 -11.12
N PRO A 48 23.06 11.16 -10.86
CA PRO A 48 24.35 11.56 -10.34
C PRO A 48 24.60 10.87 -8.99
N PRO A 49 25.87 10.53 -8.66
CA PRO A 49 26.20 10.06 -7.33
C PRO A 49 25.73 11.09 -6.29
N PRO A 50 25.32 10.66 -5.08
CA PRO A 50 24.93 11.61 -4.05
C PRO A 50 26.06 12.64 -3.86
N GLU A 51 25.75 13.93 -3.99
CA GLU A 51 26.65 14.97 -3.49
C GLU A 51 26.70 14.80 -1.97
N LEU A 52 27.75 14.13 -1.51
CA LEU A 52 28.17 14.19 -0.12
C LEU A 52 28.57 15.64 0.14
N SER A 53 27.59 16.44 0.58
CA SER A 53 27.83 17.68 1.31
C SER A 53 28.50 17.30 2.63
N CYS A 54 29.78 16.94 2.56
CA CYS A 54 30.65 16.75 3.71
C CYS A 54 30.65 18.05 4.51
N CYS A 55 30.21 17.96 5.77
CA CYS A 55 30.61 18.88 6.82
C CYS A 55 32.12 19.17 6.71
N SER A 56 32.48 20.45 6.80
CA SER A 56 33.82 20.97 6.51
C SER A 56 34.96 20.25 7.26
N PRO A 57 36.16 20.13 6.66
CA PRO A 57 37.27 19.35 7.21
C PRO A 57 38.00 20.09 8.33
N ARG A 58 38.07 19.51 9.54
CA ARG A 58 39.15 19.83 10.49
C ARG A 58 40.42 19.10 10.06
N ARG A 59 41.52 19.85 9.94
CA ARG A 59 42.86 19.42 9.47
C ARG A 59 43.56 18.41 10.41
N PRO A 60 44.61 17.71 9.93
CA PRO A 60 44.90 16.32 10.26
C PRO A 60 46.10 16.11 11.19
N SER A 61 46.18 14.94 11.82
CA SER A 61 47.44 14.39 12.33
C SER A 61 47.54 12.88 12.05
N SER A 62 48.33 12.57 11.01
CA SER A 62 49.06 11.32 10.74
C SER A 62 48.31 10.06 10.23
N PRO A 63 49.02 9.19 9.46
CA PRO A 63 48.40 8.35 8.45
C PRO A 63 48.35 6.86 8.84
N VAL A 64 47.36 6.14 8.30
CA VAL A 64 47.49 4.84 7.60
C VAL A 64 46.16 4.08 7.65
N HIS A 65 45.76 3.58 6.47
CA HIS A 65 44.66 2.68 6.13
C HIS A 65 43.23 3.24 6.06
N THR A 66 42.96 3.81 4.89
CA THR A 66 41.64 3.84 4.25
C THR A 66 41.07 2.42 4.08
N ARG A 67 40.20 2.01 5.01
CA ARG A 67 39.04 1.17 4.69
C ARG A 67 37.83 2.08 4.85
N GLY A 68 37.09 2.30 3.76
CA GLY A 68 35.83 3.03 3.79
C GLY A 68 34.91 2.35 4.81
N HIS A 69 34.69 3.02 5.93
CA HIS A 69 33.64 2.66 6.86
C HIS A 69 32.32 2.84 6.10
N CYS A 70 31.65 1.73 5.79
CA CYS A 70 30.22 1.76 5.54
C CYS A 70 29.57 2.39 6.77
N ASP A 71 28.91 3.51 6.53
CA ASP A 71 28.35 4.40 7.52
C ASP A 71 27.30 3.65 8.36
N ALA A 72 27.58 3.46 9.64
CA ALA A 72 26.70 2.81 10.62
C ALA A 72 25.49 3.68 11.02
N SER A 73 25.11 4.64 10.17
CA SER A 73 24.23 5.77 10.51
C SER A 73 22.94 5.85 9.68
N LEU A 74 22.65 4.87 8.83
CA LEU A 74 21.31 4.74 8.25
C LEU A 74 20.37 4.11 9.29
N PRO A 75 19.31 4.81 9.77
CA PRO A 75 18.44 4.25 10.78
C PRO A 75 17.70 3.02 10.22
N ARG A 76 17.98 1.84 10.79
CA ARG A 76 17.16 0.63 10.60
C ARG A 76 15.74 0.92 11.04
N ALA A 77 14.74 0.73 10.16
CA ALA A 77 13.29 0.86 10.37
C ALA A 77 12.86 1.96 11.36
N SER A 78 12.12 2.99 10.90
CA SER A 78 11.66 4.07 11.78
C SER A 78 11.00 3.53 13.05
N LEU A 79 11.14 4.25 14.17
CA LEU A 79 10.52 3.87 15.45
C LEU A 79 8.99 3.66 15.29
N SER A 80 8.37 4.37 14.35
CA SER A 80 6.97 4.20 13.96
C SER A 80 6.72 2.82 13.32
N SER A 81 7.50 2.43 12.30
CA SER A 81 7.37 1.11 11.66
C SER A 81 7.60 -0.04 12.64
N ARG A 82 8.52 0.11 13.62
CA ARG A 82 8.70 -0.89 14.69
C ARG A 82 7.50 -1.00 15.60
N LYS A 83 6.94 0.12 16.04
CA LYS A 83 5.72 0.13 16.88
C LYS A 83 4.55 -0.49 16.13
N GLU A 84 4.33 -0.10 14.89
CA GLU A 84 3.24 -0.62 14.05
C GLU A 84 3.39 -2.12 13.81
N MET A 85 4.58 -2.60 13.47
CA MET A 85 4.83 -4.04 13.31
C MET A 85 4.64 -4.83 14.60
N THR A 86 5.02 -4.25 15.75
CA THR A 86 4.82 -4.89 17.05
C THR A 86 3.33 -4.99 17.38
N LEU A 87 2.56 -3.93 17.11
CA LEU A 87 1.11 -3.92 17.27
C LEU A 87 0.43 -4.94 16.35
N LEU A 88 0.84 -5.00 15.07
CA LEU A 88 0.34 -5.98 14.11
C LEU A 88 0.67 -7.42 14.50
N ALA A 89 1.82 -7.63 15.14
CA ALA A 89 2.19 -8.95 15.68
C ALA A 89 1.30 -9.36 16.84
N GLN A 90 1.10 -8.43 17.78
CA GLN A 90 0.27 -8.63 18.96
C GLN A 90 -1.19 -8.87 18.59
N SER A 91 -1.67 -8.24 17.51
CA SER A 91 -3.02 -8.43 16.98
C SER A 91 -3.14 -9.59 15.99
N GLY A 92 -2.08 -10.39 15.78
CA GLY A 92 -2.09 -11.51 14.83
C GLY A 92 -2.34 -11.11 13.37
N SER A 93 -2.16 -9.82 13.04
CA SER A 93 -2.48 -9.21 11.75
C SER A 93 -1.27 -9.11 10.80
N LEU A 94 -0.11 -9.62 11.22
CA LEU A 94 1.07 -9.74 10.36
C LEU A 94 0.79 -10.67 9.18
N LYS A 95 1.11 -10.20 7.96
CA LYS A 95 1.01 -11.02 6.76
C LYS A 95 2.29 -11.83 6.56
N GLY A 96 2.12 -13.10 6.17
CA GLY A 96 3.24 -14.00 5.86
C GLY A 96 3.62 -14.93 7.02
N ALA A 97 4.69 -15.69 6.83
CA ALA A 97 5.15 -16.70 7.80
C ALA A 97 6.24 -16.19 8.76
N LEU A 98 6.74 -14.97 8.55
CA LEU A 98 7.82 -14.38 9.34
C LEU A 98 7.27 -13.60 10.54
N SER A 99 7.94 -13.70 11.67
CA SER A 99 7.67 -12.90 12.87
C SER A 99 7.96 -11.40 12.64
N ALA A 100 7.48 -10.55 13.55
CA ALA A 100 7.72 -9.11 13.50
C ALA A 100 9.22 -8.79 13.51
N GLU A 101 9.98 -9.49 14.35
CA GLU A 101 11.42 -9.28 14.49
C GLU A 101 12.18 -9.71 13.23
N GLU A 102 11.81 -10.84 12.64
CA GLU A 102 12.38 -11.30 11.37
C GLU A 102 12.04 -10.33 10.23
N GLN A 103 10.79 -9.91 10.10
CA GLN A 103 10.39 -8.92 9.09
C GLN A 103 11.11 -7.57 9.31
N LEU A 104 11.26 -7.11 10.55
CA LEU A 104 11.99 -5.88 10.88
C LEU A 104 13.48 -6.01 10.54
N SER A 105 14.07 -7.20 10.73
CA SER A 105 15.47 -7.46 10.38
C SER A 105 15.73 -7.37 8.88
N LEU A 106 14.69 -7.57 8.05
CA LEU A 106 14.74 -7.42 6.60
C LEU A 106 14.55 -5.96 6.15
N ILE A 107 14.09 -5.07 7.04
CA ILE A 107 13.92 -3.65 6.74
C ILE A 107 15.26 -2.93 6.96
N GLY A 108 16.02 -2.80 5.88
CA GLY A 108 17.21 -1.97 5.80
C GLY A 108 16.90 -0.55 5.32
N GLY A 109 17.80 0.39 5.65
CA GLY A 109 17.86 1.69 4.99
C GLY A 109 19.05 1.72 4.04
N CYS A 110 18.93 2.47 2.94
CA CYS A 110 20.05 2.79 2.07
C CYS A 110 20.05 4.30 1.78
N SER A 111 21.23 4.85 1.50
CA SER A 111 21.40 6.23 1.08
C SER A 111 21.35 6.39 -0.45
N ASP A 112 21.43 5.28 -1.19
CA ASP A 112 21.27 5.23 -2.64
C ASP A 112 20.03 4.43 -3.03
N ILE A 113 19.12 5.08 -3.75
CA ILE A 113 17.91 4.46 -4.30
C ILE A 113 18.25 3.33 -5.29
N ARG A 114 19.41 3.37 -5.94
CA ARG A 114 19.90 2.28 -6.79
C ARG A 114 20.10 1.00 -5.99
N GLU A 115 20.72 1.10 -4.81
CA GLU A 115 20.90 -0.01 -3.89
C GLU A 115 19.54 -0.50 -3.36
N ALA A 116 18.59 0.42 -3.12
CA ALA A 116 17.24 0.07 -2.66
C ALA A 116 16.45 -0.80 -3.65
N VAL A 117 16.70 -0.61 -4.96
CA VAL A 117 15.96 -1.30 -6.03
C VAL A 117 16.75 -2.46 -6.64
N GLU A 118 18.03 -2.61 -6.29
CA GLU A 118 18.88 -3.69 -6.79
C GLU A 118 18.44 -5.02 -6.17
N GLY A 119 17.97 -5.95 -7.01
CA GLY A 119 17.40 -7.22 -6.54
C GLY A 119 15.96 -7.12 -6.01
N ALA A 120 15.37 -5.92 -5.95
CA ALA A 120 13.98 -5.74 -5.53
C ALA A 120 13.03 -6.39 -6.54
N MET A 121 12.24 -7.36 -6.06
CA MET A 121 11.23 -8.06 -6.87
C MET A 121 9.94 -7.22 -7.01
N HIS A 122 9.65 -6.32 -6.06
CA HIS A 122 8.48 -5.42 -6.05
C HIS A 122 8.80 -4.06 -5.40
N ILE A 123 8.28 -2.96 -5.96
CA ILE A 123 8.23 -1.62 -5.34
C ILE A 123 6.74 -1.33 -5.09
N GLN A 124 6.29 -1.21 -3.84
CA GLN A 124 4.86 -1.39 -3.49
C GLN A 124 4.03 -0.10 -3.37
N VAL A 125 2.89 -0.09 -4.09
CA VAL A 125 1.54 0.25 -3.58
C VAL A 125 0.61 -0.82 -4.13
N ASN A 126 0.02 -1.67 -3.30
CA ASN A 126 -0.59 -2.93 -3.75
C ASN A 126 -1.94 -2.75 -4.50
N PRO A 127 -2.12 -3.26 -5.74
CA PRO A 127 -1.15 -3.91 -6.63
C PRO A 127 -0.29 -2.89 -7.42
N PRO A 128 1.06 -2.98 -7.31
CA PRO A 128 1.97 -1.92 -7.74
C PRO A 128 2.05 -1.69 -9.24
N TYR A 129 1.53 -2.64 -10.04
CA TYR A 129 1.60 -2.60 -11.49
C TYR A 129 0.46 -1.80 -12.13
N HIS A 130 -0.66 -1.64 -11.44
CA HIS A 130 -1.86 -1.00 -12.00
C HIS A 130 -2.27 0.27 -11.26
N VAL A 131 -1.79 0.45 -10.03
CA VAL A 131 -2.03 1.66 -9.23
C VAL A 131 -0.72 2.46 -9.16
N PRO A 132 -0.63 3.63 -9.83
CA PRO A 132 0.64 4.33 -9.98
C PRO A 132 1.06 5.17 -8.77
N LEU A 133 0.16 5.38 -7.80
CA LEU A 133 0.40 6.24 -6.63
C LEU A 133 1.60 5.73 -5.82
N VAL A 134 2.45 6.63 -5.34
CA VAL A 134 3.53 6.33 -4.38
C VAL A 134 3.57 7.41 -3.29
N GLU A 135 3.36 7.05 -2.03
CA GLU A 135 3.44 8.00 -0.91
C GLU A 135 4.90 8.16 -0.46
N LEU A 136 5.44 9.37 -0.61
CA LEU A 136 6.77 9.74 -0.12
C LEU A 136 6.64 10.35 1.28
N VAL A 137 7.04 9.59 2.30
CA VAL A 137 6.95 9.99 3.71
C VAL A 137 8.37 10.23 4.25
N PRO A 138 8.79 11.49 4.42
CA PRO A 138 10.11 11.81 4.95
C PRO A 138 10.17 11.59 6.46
N HIS A 139 11.29 11.08 6.96
CA HIS A 139 11.67 11.23 8.36
C HIS A 139 11.99 12.71 8.63
N PRO A 140 11.84 13.24 9.87
CA PRO A 140 12.21 14.62 10.18
C PRO A 140 13.65 15.02 9.78
N GLU A 141 14.57 14.06 9.75
CA GLU A 141 15.98 14.27 9.33
C GLU A 141 16.23 14.04 7.84
N THR A 142 15.22 13.64 7.07
CA THR A 142 15.36 13.43 5.62
C THR A 142 15.58 14.77 4.92
N ALA A 143 16.73 14.93 4.27
CA ALA A 143 17.03 16.13 3.50
C ALA A 143 15.98 16.37 2.39
N PRO A 144 15.53 17.62 2.17
CA PRO A 144 14.56 17.94 1.11
C PRO A 144 14.98 17.44 -0.28
N ALA A 145 16.28 17.54 -0.59
CA ALA A 145 16.87 17.06 -1.85
C ALA A 145 16.67 15.55 -2.07
N THR A 146 16.61 14.75 -1.00
CA THR A 146 16.34 13.31 -1.10
C THR A 146 14.89 13.05 -1.52
N VAL A 147 13.94 13.82 -0.98
CA VAL A 147 12.52 13.74 -1.37
C VAL A 147 12.36 14.19 -2.82
N ASP A 148 13.04 15.27 -3.22
CA ASP A 148 13.01 15.78 -4.60
C ASP A 148 13.53 14.79 -5.62
N ARG A 149 14.70 14.19 -5.34
CA ARG A 149 15.32 13.16 -6.20
C ARG A 149 14.42 11.93 -6.33
N THR A 150 13.87 11.46 -5.22
CA THR A 150 12.95 10.30 -5.21
C THR A 150 11.68 10.61 -5.97
N HIS A 151 11.10 11.78 -5.78
CA HIS A 151 9.92 12.24 -6.52
C HIS A 151 10.19 12.32 -8.03
N ALA A 152 11.32 12.89 -8.44
CA ALA A 152 11.72 12.95 -9.85
C ALA A 152 11.92 11.55 -10.45
N LEU A 153 12.56 10.63 -9.71
CA LEU A 153 12.75 9.26 -10.15
C LEU A 153 11.41 8.53 -10.34
N MET A 154 10.51 8.61 -9.35
CA MET A 154 9.20 7.95 -9.41
C MET A 154 8.38 8.45 -10.60
N ARG A 155 8.41 9.77 -10.89
CA ARG A 155 7.80 10.31 -12.11
C ARG A 155 8.45 9.77 -13.38
N LYS A 156 9.78 9.69 -13.44
CA LYS A 156 10.53 9.20 -14.61
C LYS A 156 10.18 7.76 -14.97
N ILE A 157 9.86 6.92 -13.99
CA ILE A 157 9.46 5.52 -14.21
C ILE A 157 7.94 5.35 -14.40
N GLY A 158 7.20 6.45 -14.58
CA GLY A 158 5.78 6.46 -14.85
C GLY A 158 4.89 6.17 -13.63
N GLN A 159 5.38 6.45 -12.42
CA GLN A 159 4.58 6.47 -11.19
C GLN A 159 4.11 7.90 -10.85
N SER A 160 3.15 7.99 -9.95
CA SER A 160 2.53 9.22 -9.45
C SER A 160 2.92 9.44 -7.99
N PRO A 161 4.14 9.92 -7.69
CA PRO A 161 4.56 10.19 -6.32
C PRO A 161 3.78 11.36 -5.72
N VAL A 162 3.40 11.23 -4.45
CA VAL A 162 2.84 12.31 -3.64
C VAL A 162 3.72 12.54 -2.42
N ARG A 163 3.82 13.80 -1.97
CA ARG A 163 4.61 14.18 -0.81
C ARG A 163 3.73 14.24 0.42
N ILE A 164 4.00 13.38 1.40
CA ILE A 164 3.38 13.47 2.71
C ILE A 164 4.23 14.43 3.54
N MET A 165 3.69 15.61 3.85
CA MET A 165 4.47 16.70 4.47
C MET A 165 4.85 16.41 5.92
N LYS A 166 4.09 15.54 6.59
CA LYS A 166 4.31 15.15 7.98
C LYS A 166 3.93 13.69 8.15
N GLU A 167 4.80 12.92 8.79
CA GLU A 167 4.49 11.54 9.18
C GLU A 167 3.26 11.51 10.08
N ILE A 168 2.29 10.68 9.70
CA ILE A 168 1.07 10.39 10.43
C ILE A 168 0.73 8.92 10.27
N ASP A 169 0.15 8.30 11.30
CA ASP A 169 -0.26 6.90 11.24
C ASP A 169 -1.29 6.68 10.12
N GLY A 170 -1.01 5.68 9.28
CA GLY A 170 -1.82 5.31 8.11
C GLY A 170 -1.62 6.18 6.87
N PHE A 171 -0.72 7.16 6.89
CA PHE A 171 -0.44 8.07 5.76
C PHE A 171 -1.72 8.71 5.19
N ALA A 172 -1.79 9.10 3.91
CA ALA A 172 -3.00 9.70 3.37
C ALA A 172 -3.99 8.64 2.86
N LEU A 173 -3.50 7.65 2.11
CA LEU A 173 -4.36 6.64 1.48
C LEU A 173 -5.15 5.82 2.51
N ASN A 174 -4.49 5.24 3.51
CA ASN A 174 -5.23 4.39 4.46
C ASN A 174 -6.15 5.22 5.36
N ARG A 175 -5.82 6.48 5.67
CA ARG A 175 -6.73 7.36 6.42
C ARG A 175 -8.02 7.65 5.67
N LEU A 176 -7.94 7.94 4.37
CA LEU A 176 -9.13 8.10 3.53
C LEU A 176 -9.90 6.76 3.41
N GLN A 177 -9.19 5.65 3.22
CA GLN A 177 -9.81 4.33 3.16
C GLN A 177 -10.55 3.97 4.46
N TYR A 178 -9.93 4.18 5.62
CA TYR A 178 -10.50 3.88 6.92
C TYR A 178 -11.65 4.82 7.30
N ALA A 179 -11.64 6.08 6.84
CA ALA A 179 -12.79 6.97 6.99
C ALA A 179 -14.02 6.42 6.26
N VAL A 180 -13.85 5.93 5.02
CA VAL A 180 -14.92 5.29 4.25
C VAL A 180 -15.37 3.99 4.91
N ILE A 181 -14.43 3.12 5.30
CA ILE A 181 -14.75 1.83 5.95
C ILE A 181 -15.49 2.05 7.27
N SER A 182 -15.09 3.04 8.07
CA SER A 182 -15.70 3.34 9.37
C SER A 182 -17.17 3.73 9.22
N GLU A 183 -17.50 4.62 8.27
CA GLU A 183 -18.88 5.01 8.04
C GLU A 183 -19.68 3.91 7.36
N ALA A 184 -19.08 3.19 6.41
CA ALA A 184 -19.73 2.06 5.77
C ALA A 184 -20.15 0.97 6.78
N TRP A 185 -19.28 0.70 7.75
CA TRP A 185 -19.56 -0.24 8.84
C TRP A 185 -20.77 0.19 9.66
N ARG A 186 -20.82 1.46 10.10
CA ARG A 186 -21.95 2.00 10.87
C ARG A 186 -23.27 1.91 10.09
N LEU A 187 -23.26 2.29 8.81
CA LEU A 187 -24.47 2.22 7.98
C LEU A 187 -25.02 0.80 7.83
N VAL A 188 -24.12 -0.20 7.75
CA VAL A 188 -24.51 -1.62 7.71
C VAL A 188 -24.99 -2.12 9.06
N GLU A 189 -24.32 -1.73 10.14
CA GLU A 189 -24.65 -2.09 11.52
C GLU A 189 -26.04 -1.59 11.90
N GLU A 190 -26.31 -0.31 11.64
CA GLU A 190 -27.60 0.35 11.88
C GLU A 190 -28.70 -0.11 10.90
N GLY A 191 -28.36 -0.95 9.92
CA GLY A 191 -29.31 -1.50 8.96
C GLY A 191 -29.83 -0.48 7.95
N VAL A 192 -29.13 0.64 7.77
CA VAL A 192 -29.47 1.68 6.77
C VAL A 192 -29.35 1.13 5.36
N VAL A 193 -28.36 0.27 5.12
CA VAL A 193 -28.11 -0.36 3.81
C VAL A 193 -27.50 -1.75 3.99
N SER A 194 -27.75 -2.66 3.05
CA SER A 194 -27.10 -3.98 3.05
C SER A 194 -25.61 -3.85 2.70
N PRO A 195 -24.72 -4.76 3.15
CA PRO A 195 -23.32 -4.75 2.70
C PRO A 195 -23.21 -4.84 1.16
N GLY A 196 -24.14 -5.59 0.55
CA GLY A 196 -24.19 -5.81 -0.88
C GLY A 196 -24.46 -4.53 -1.67
N ASP A 197 -25.45 -3.76 -1.23
CA ASP A 197 -25.86 -2.50 -1.85
C ASP A 197 -24.92 -1.35 -1.50
N LEU A 198 -24.31 -1.38 -0.30
CA LEU A 198 -23.29 -0.40 0.07
C LEU A 198 -22.12 -0.41 -0.91
N ASP A 199 -21.64 -1.62 -1.27
CA ASP A 199 -20.60 -1.77 -2.29
C ASP A 199 -21.05 -1.21 -3.66
N LEU A 200 -22.34 -1.33 -4.03
CA LEU A 200 -22.87 -0.79 -5.27
C LEU A 200 -22.92 0.74 -5.27
N VAL A 201 -23.28 1.36 -4.13
CA VAL A 201 -23.20 2.83 -3.96
C VAL A 201 -21.79 3.34 -4.27
N MET A 202 -20.77 2.56 -3.92
CA MET A 202 -19.38 2.87 -4.26
C MET A 202 -19.06 2.50 -5.72
N SER A 203 -19.21 1.25 -6.14
CA SER A 203 -18.72 0.78 -7.44
C SER A 203 -19.43 1.41 -8.64
N GLU A 204 -20.75 1.62 -8.54
CA GLU A 204 -21.59 2.18 -9.59
C GLU A 204 -21.88 3.67 -9.40
N GLY A 205 -21.37 4.28 -8.32
CA GLY A 205 -21.65 5.66 -7.95
C GLY A 205 -20.38 6.43 -7.62
N LEU A 206 -20.05 6.54 -6.33
CA LEU A 206 -19.00 7.42 -5.83
C LEU A 206 -17.59 7.04 -6.33
N GLY A 207 -17.33 5.75 -6.48
CA GLY A 207 -16.04 5.22 -6.94
C GLY A 207 -15.75 5.54 -8.41
N MET A 208 -16.77 5.68 -9.26
CA MET A 208 -16.56 5.98 -10.68
C MET A 208 -15.90 7.35 -10.88
N ARG A 209 -16.33 8.39 -10.16
CA ARG A 209 -15.69 9.71 -10.24
C ARG A 209 -14.29 9.69 -9.61
N TYR A 210 -14.11 8.95 -8.50
CA TYR A 210 -12.82 8.82 -7.83
C TYR A 210 -11.78 8.02 -8.63
N ALA A 211 -12.21 7.27 -9.64
CA ALA A 211 -11.29 6.69 -10.60
C ALA A 211 -10.57 7.76 -11.45
N PHE A 212 -11.11 8.97 -11.59
CA PHE A 212 -10.58 10.03 -12.47
C PHE A 212 -10.14 11.29 -11.73
N ILE A 213 -10.97 11.78 -10.80
CA ILE A 213 -10.76 13.05 -10.09
C ILE A 213 -10.77 12.85 -8.57
N GLY A 214 -10.03 13.69 -7.86
CA GLY A 214 -9.96 13.64 -6.39
C GLY A 214 -11.23 14.17 -5.69
N PRO A 215 -11.39 13.95 -4.37
CA PRO A 215 -12.55 14.44 -3.63
C PRO A 215 -12.64 15.96 -3.58
N LEU A 216 -11.52 16.68 -3.49
CA LEU A 216 -11.51 18.15 -3.46
C LEU A 216 -11.81 18.74 -4.85
N GLU A 217 -11.30 18.15 -5.91
CA GLU A 217 -11.63 18.54 -7.29
C GLU A 217 -13.10 18.21 -7.60
N THR A 218 -13.63 17.11 -7.08
CA THR A 218 -15.06 16.79 -7.14
C THR A 218 -15.90 17.89 -6.49
N MET A 219 -15.50 18.41 -5.33
CA MET A 219 -16.18 19.57 -4.73
C MET A 219 -16.09 20.80 -5.63
N HIS A 220 -14.90 21.05 -6.20
CA HIS A 220 -14.68 22.19 -7.09
C HIS A 220 -15.58 22.15 -8.33
N LEU A 221 -15.77 20.98 -8.94
CA LEU A 221 -16.54 20.79 -10.18
C LEU A 221 -18.05 20.59 -9.97
N ASN A 222 -18.48 20.18 -8.77
CA ASN A 222 -19.91 20.03 -8.44
C ASN A 222 -20.60 21.34 -8.03
N ALA A 223 -19.88 22.46 -8.13
CA ALA A 223 -20.40 23.81 -7.97
C ALA A 223 -19.61 24.77 -8.88
N GLU A 224 -19.86 26.07 -8.77
CA GLU A 224 -19.06 27.09 -9.45
C GLU A 224 -17.75 27.34 -8.67
N GLY A 225 -16.94 26.29 -8.54
CA GLY A 225 -15.71 26.26 -7.76
C GLY A 225 -15.88 25.95 -6.28
N MET A 226 -14.74 25.77 -5.61
CA MET A 226 -14.65 25.34 -4.21
C MET A 226 -15.42 26.27 -3.24
N LEU A 227 -15.32 27.60 -3.44
CA LEU A 227 -16.00 28.56 -2.57
C LEU A 227 -17.53 28.42 -2.70
N SER A 228 -18.05 28.36 -3.93
CA SER A 228 -19.47 28.13 -4.17
C SER A 228 -19.94 26.79 -3.60
N TYR A 229 -19.11 25.75 -3.61
CA TYR A 229 -19.44 24.46 -3.01
C TYR A 229 -19.59 24.58 -1.49
N CYS A 230 -18.63 25.24 -0.83
CA CYS A 230 -18.67 25.47 0.62
C CYS A 230 -19.88 26.31 1.04
N ASP A 231 -20.21 27.38 0.32
CA ASP A 231 -21.36 28.23 0.61
C ASP A 231 -22.69 27.45 0.55
N ARG A 232 -22.81 26.54 -0.42
CA ARG A 232 -24.03 25.74 -0.63
C ARG A 232 -24.15 24.55 0.31
N TYR A 233 -23.05 23.84 0.55
CA TYR A 233 -23.10 22.49 1.11
C TYR A 233 -22.42 22.34 2.46
N SER A 234 -21.63 23.32 2.94
CA SER A 234 -20.87 23.16 4.19
C SER A 234 -21.77 22.93 5.41
N GLU A 235 -22.90 23.62 5.52
CA GLU A 235 -23.85 23.42 6.62
C GLU A 235 -24.50 22.03 6.58
N GLY A 236 -24.81 21.53 5.38
CA GLY A 236 -25.27 20.15 5.19
C GLY A 236 -24.22 19.12 5.58
N MET A 237 -22.97 19.30 5.14
CA MET A 237 -21.86 18.42 5.48
C MET A 237 -21.59 18.41 6.99
N LYS A 238 -21.54 19.57 7.65
CA LYS A 238 -21.38 19.65 9.11
C LYS A 238 -22.51 18.94 9.85
N ARG A 239 -23.76 19.11 9.40
CA ARG A 239 -24.93 18.45 10.00
C ARG A 239 -24.80 16.93 9.91
N VAL A 240 -24.45 16.39 8.74
CA VAL A 240 -24.26 14.94 8.54
C VAL A 240 -23.07 14.42 9.35
N LEU A 241 -21.93 15.10 9.32
CA LEU A 241 -20.75 14.68 10.09
C LEU A 241 -20.99 14.66 11.60
N LYS A 242 -21.87 15.54 12.12
CA LYS A 242 -22.26 15.55 13.54
C LYS A 242 -23.10 14.34 13.96
N THR A 243 -23.70 13.60 13.01
CA THR A 243 -24.48 12.39 13.32
C THR A 243 -23.65 11.12 13.26
N PHE A 244 -22.36 11.21 12.93
CA PHE A 244 -21.49 10.03 12.88
C PHE A 244 -21.39 9.41 14.28
N GLY A 245 -21.64 8.11 14.35
CA GLY A 245 -21.48 7.33 15.57
C GLY A 245 -20.01 7.19 15.99
N PRO A 246 -19.75 6.48 17.10
CA PRO A 246 -18.39 6.23 17.58
C PRO A 246 -17.56 5.41 16.59
N ILE A 247 -16.27 5.25 16.90
CA ILE A 247 -15.38 4.36 16.16
C ILE A 247 -15.91 2.92 16.29
N PRO A 248 -16.12 2.17 15.19
CA PRO A 248 -16.58 0.80 15.26
C PRO A 248 -15.54 -0.13 15.89
N GLU A 249 -16.01 -1.18 16.56
CA GLU A 249 -15.17 -2.23 17.15
C GLU A 249 -14.68 -3.28 16.13
N PHE A 250 -15.18 -3.23 14.90
CA PHE A 250 -14.84 -4.14 13.79
C PHE A 250 -14.92 -5.64 14.15
N SER A 251 -15.88 -6.02 14.97
CA SER A 251 -16.03 -7.37 15.51
C SER A 251 -17.51 -7.74 15.74
N GLY A 252 -17.74 -8.94 16.29
CA GLY A 252 -19.07 -9.40 16.70
C GLY A 252 -20.06 -9.57 15.54
N ALA A 253 -21.34 -9.34 15.84
CA ALA A 253 -22.44 -9.60 14.92
C ALA A 253 -22.33 -8.83 13.60
N THR A 254 -21.81 -7.60 13.62
CA THR A 254 -21.63 -6.82 12.39
C THR A 254 -20.54 -7.42 11.50
N ALA A 255 -19.44 -7.92 12.09
CA ALA A 255 -18.41 -8.61 11.34
C ALA A 255 -18.93 -9.89 10.69
N GLU A 256 -19.70 -10.69 11.41
CA GLU A 256 -20.34 -11.90 10.87
C GLU A 256 -21.33 -11.57 9.74
N LYS A 257 -22.18 -10.54 9.92
CA LYS A 257 -23.13 -10.07 8.91
C LYS A 257 -22.43 -9.61 7.64
N VAL A 258 -21.38 -8.79 7.77
CA VAL A 258 -20.57 -8.33 6.63
C VAL A 258 -19.89 -9.52 5.96
N HIS A 259 -19.26 -10.40 6.74
CA HIS A 259 -18.59 -11.59 6.23
C HIS A 259 -19.54 -12.51 5.45
N GLN A 260 -20.71 -12.82 6.00
CA GLN A 260 -21.73 -13.63 5.33
C GLN A 260 -22.14 -13.02 3.98
N ALA A 261 -22.41 -11.70 3.96
CA ALA A 261 -22.76 -11.01 2.72
C ALA A 261 -21.63 -11.00 1.68
N MET A 262 -20.37 -10.88 2.13
CA MET A 262 -19.20 -11.00 1.25
C MET A 262 -19.05 -12.41 0.70
N CYS A 263 -19.22 -13.44 1.53
CA CYS A 263 -19.13 -14.85 1.16
C CYS A 263 -20.21 -15.30 0.16
N VAL A 264 -21.40 -14.68 0.18
CA VAL A 264 -22.43 -14.89 -0.85
C VAL A 264 -21.92 -14.49 -2.24
N LYS A 265 -21.15 -13.39 -2.34
CA LYS A 265 -20.60 -12.91 -3.61
C LYS A 265 -19.29 -13.62 -3.97
N VAL A 266 -18.44 -13.86 -2.98
CA VAL A 266 -17.09 -14.40 -3.11
C VAL A 266 -16.81 -15.28 -1.90
N PRO A 267 -16.97 -16.61 -2.02
CA PRO A 267 -16.57 -17.54 -0.96
C PRO A 267 -15.14 -17.26 -0.48
N ASP A 268 -14.89 -17.44 0.81
CA ASP A 268 -13.63 -17.09 1.47
C ASP A 268 -12.56 -18.18 1.37
N ASP A 269 -12.79 -19.23 0.58
CA ASP A 269 -11.76 -20.21 0.27
C ASP A 269 -10.68 -19.63 -0.68
N PRO A 270 -9.45 -20.17 -0.62
CA PRO A 270 -8.33 -19.62 -1.39
C PRO A 270 -8.57 -19.51 -2.90
N ALA A 271 -9.35 -20.41 -3.50
CA ALA A 271 -9.55 -20.46 -4.94
C ALA A 271 -10.47 -19.32 -5.41
N HIS A 272 -11.62 -19.13 -4.75
CA HIS A 272 -12.54 -18.05 -5.10
C HIS A 272 -11.95 -16.66 -4.80
N LEU A 273 -11.25 -16.52 -3.68
CA LEU A 273 -10.52 -15.29 -3.37
C LEU A 273 -9.44 -14.98 -4.41
N ALA A 274 -8.66 -15.97 -4.85
CA ALA A 274 -7.67 -15.79 -5.90
C ALA A 274 -8.32 -15.37 -7.23
N ALA A 275 -9.36 -16.08 -7.67
CA ALA A 275 -10.08 -15.78 -8.91
C ALA A 275 -10.67 -14.36 -8.90
N ARG A 276 -11.23 -13.92 -7.75
CA ARG A 276 -11.78 -12.56 -7.63
C ARG A 276 -10.68 -11.50 -7.64
N ARG A 277 -9.53 -11.75 -7.00
CA ARG A 277 -8.36 -10.84 -7.05
C ARG A 277 -7.83 -10.72 -8.47
N GLU A 278 -7.72 -11.81 -9.21
CA GLU A 278 -7.33 -11.77 -10.63
C GLU A 278 -8.29 -10.94 -11.49
N TRP A 279 -9.60 -11.11 -11.29
CA TRP A 279 -10.60 -10.28 -11.97
C TRP A 279 -10.41 -8.79 -11.63
N ARG A 280 -10.24 -8.45 -10.35
CA ARG A 280 -9.99 -7.08 -9.89
C ARG A 280 -8.74 -6.51 -10.55
N ASP A 281 -7.66 -7.27 -10.59
CA ASP A 281 -6.38 -6.81 -11.13
C ASP A 281 -6.48 -6.59 -12.66
N ARG A 282 -7.23 -7.43 -13.38
CA ARG A 282 -7.56 -7.19 -14.80
C ARG A 282 -8.37 -5.90 -15.01
N CYS A 283 -9.32 -5.58 -14.13
CA CYS A 283 -10.04 -4.32 -14.19
C CYS A 283 -9.11 -3.13 -13.93
N LEU A 284 -8.25 -3.21 -12.92
CA LEU A 284 -7.26 -2.16 -12.62
C LEU A 284 -6.29 -1.93 -13.78
N MET A 285 -5.83 -3.00 -14.44
CA MET A 285 -5.00 -2.90 -15.64
C MET A 285 -5.69 -2.12 -16.76
N ARG A 286 -6.95 -2.45 -17.04
CA ARG A 286 -7.74 -1.77 -18.09
C ARG A 286 -8.00 -0.31 -17.74
N LEU A 287 -8.30 -0.03 -16.47
CA LEU A 287 -8.49 1.33 -15.97
C LEU A 287 -7.20 2.15 -16.06
N ALA A 288 -6.05 1.58 -15.69
CA ALA A 288 -4.75 2.24 -15.83
C ALA A 288 -4.45 2.60 -17.29
N LYS A 289 -4.73 1.68 -18.22
CA LYS A 289 -4.62 1.92 -19.66
C LYS A 289 -5.55 3.06 -20.11
N LEU A 290 -6.82 3.01 -19.72
CA LEU A 290 -7.78 4.07 -20.02
C LEU A 290 -7.30 5.43 -19.51
N LYS A 291 -6.90 5.52 -18.23
CA LYS A 291 -6.39 6.76 -17.62
C LYS A 291 -5.18 7.33 -18.33
N SER A 292 -4.32 6.49 -18.89
CA SER A 292 -3.17 6.96 -19.68
C SER A 292 -3.57 7.61 -21.01
N GLN A 293 -4.78 7.30 -21.52
CA GLN A 293 -5.32 7.83 -22.77
C GLN A 293 -6.18 9.08 -22.58
N VAL A 294 -6.73 9.27 -21.37
CA VAL A 294 -7.66 10.38 -21.05
C VAL A 294 -7.03 11.43 -20.14
N GLN A 295 -5.72 11.68 -20.26
CA GLN A 295 -5.04 12.64 -19.36
C GLN A 295 -5.80 13.98 -19.31
N PRO A 296 -6.01 14.56 -18.12
CA PRO A 296 -6.65 15.86 -17.98
C PRO A 296 -5.88 16.90 -18.82
N GLN A 297 -6.62 17.75 -19.53
CA GLN A 297 -6.06 18.95 -20.19
C GLN A 297 -5.48 19.90 -19.15
#